data_AF-A0A2G2N1C4-F1
#
_entry.id   AF-A0A2G2N1C4-F1
#
_cell.length_a   1.000
_cell.length_b   1.000
_cell.length_c   1.000
_cell.angle_alpha   90.00
_cell.angle_beta   90.00
_cell.angle_gamma   90.00
#
_symmetry.space_group_name_H-M   'P 1'
#
loop_
_entity.id
_entity.type
_entity.pdbx_description
1 polymer ?
#
loop_
_entity_poly.entity_id
_entity_poly.type
_entity_poly.pdbx_seq_one_letter_code
_entity_poly.pdbx_strand_id
1 'polypeptide(L)'
;MKEKILEAIETLDAQMEQLRRQKTKLLRELYDEDKEVYIQEKGIYDLSYIKGFEDCALEFKCPLKWDDLVETESEDVHYCEVCMENVYQVSNIMEFKKRVKEKKCVIVINDDDILPGTPVYYR
;
A
#
# COMPACT_ATOMS: atom_id res chain seq x y z
N MET A 1 10.96 33.67 13.50
CA MET A 1 11.24 32.97 12.22
C MET A 1 10.72 31.54 12.24
N LYS A 2 11.00 30.76 13.30
CA LYS A 2 10.45 29.40 13.46
C LYS A 2 8.93 29.33 13.58
N GLU A 3 8.30 30.26 14.30
CA GLU A 3 6.83 30.32 14.45
C GLU A 3 6.11 30.47 13.11
N LYS A 4 6.59 31.37 12.24
CA LYS A 4 6.05 31.54 10.89
C LYS A 4 6.18 30.28 10.01
N ILE A 5 7.19 29.45 10.28
CA ILE A 5 7.37 28.16 9.57
C ILE A 5 6.36 27.14 10.09
N LEU A 6 6.13 27.09 11.41
CA LEU A 6 5.13 26.20 12.01
C LEU A 6 3.72 26.54 11.53
N GLU A 7 3.34 27.82 11.52
CA GLU A 7 2.06 28.27 10.97
C GLU A 7 1.89 27.90 9.49
N ALA A 8 2.97 27.98 8.70
CA ALA A 8 2.95 27.57 7.31
C ALA A 8 2.76 26.06 7.12
N ILE A 9 3.37 25.24 8.00
CA ILE A 9 3.19 23.78 8.00
C ILE A 9 1.73 23.43 8.34
N GLU A 10 1.19 24.01 9.41
CA GLU A 10 -0.21 23.78 9.81
C GLU A 10 -1.19 24.17 8.71
N THR A 11 -0.91 25.28 8.01
CA THR A 11 -1.71 25.73 6.87
C THR A 11 -1.65 24.74 5.71
N LEU A 12 -0.47 24.21 5.39
CA LEU A 12 -0.29 23.22 4.33
C LEU A 12 -1.02 21.91 4.68
N ASP A 13 -0.93 21.44 5.92
CA ASP A 13 -1.62 20.23 6.37
C ASP A 13 -3.14 20.36 6.25
N ALA A 14 -3.68 21.52 6.65
CA ALA A 14 -5.11 21.82 6.48
C ALA A 14 -5.53 21.84 5.00
N GLN A 15 -4.70 22.40 4.11
CA GLN A 15 -4.94 22.40 2.67
C GLN A 15 -4.92 21.00 2.06
N MET A 16 -3.96 20.14 2.47
CA MET A 16 -3.89 18.76 2.00
C MET A 16 -5.13 17.96 2.44
N GLU A 17 -5.57 18.15 3.68
CA GLU A 17 -6.78 17.49 4.20
C GLU A 17 -8.03 17.92 3.42
N GLN A 18 -8.15 19.20 3.07
CA GLN A 18 -9.23 19.68 2.23
C GLN A 18 -9.22 19.04 0.83
N LEU A 19 -8.04 18.93 0.20
CA LEU A 19 -7.90 18.29 -1.11
C LEU A 19 -8.22 16.79 -1.06
N ARG A 20 -7.86 16.09 0.02
CA ARG A 20 -8.22 14.67 0.23
C ARG A 20 -9.73 14.47 0.26
N ARG A 21 -10.46 15.35 0.96
CA ARG A 21 -11.93 15.31 1.01
C ARG A 21 -12.57 15.56 -0.35
N GLN A 22 -12.05 16.53 -1.10
CA GLN A 22 -12.53 16.81 -2.47
C GLN A 22 -12.29 15.63 -3.40
N LYS A 23 -11.08 15.03 -3.37
CA LYS A 23 -10.75 13.82 -4.13
C LYS A 23 -11.72 12.67 -3.82
N THR A 24 -12.00 12.43 -2.54
CA THR A 24 -12.94 11.39 -2.08
C THR A 24 -14.34 11.59 -2.66
N LYS A 25 -14.82 12.84 -2.63
CA LYS A 25 -16.13 13.19 -3.16
C LYS A 25 -16.23 12.95 -4.68
N LEU A 26 -15.26 13.46 -5.44
CA LEU A 26 -15.21 13.27 -6.90
C LEU A 26 -15.11 11.80 -7.28
N LEU A 27 -14.37 11.01 -6.51
CA LEU A 27 -14.23 9.58 -6.74
C LEU A 27 -15.57 8.84 -6.54
N ARG A 28 -16.37 9.21 -5.55
CA ARG A 28 -17.74 8.67 -5.39
C ARG A 28 -18.69 9.10 -6.50
N GLU A 29 -18.47 10.26 -7.11
CA GLU A 29 -19.25 10.72 -8.27
C GLU A 29 -18.84 10.01 -9.57
N LEU A 30 -17.60 9.53 -9.67
CA LEU A 30 -17.06 8.86 -10.87
C LEU A 30 -17.30 7.34 -10.89
N TYR A 31 -17.41 6.71 -9.74
CA TYR A 31 -17.62 5.26 -9.61
C TYR A 31 -18.92 5.03 -8.82
N ASP A 32 -19.91 4.37 -9.44
CA ASP A 32 -21.25 4.11 -8.88
C ASP A 32 -21.23 3.68 -7.39
N GLU A 33 -22.24 4.14 -6.65
CA GLU A 33 -22.36 4.18 -5.18
C GLU A 33 -22.16 2.84 -4.44
N ASP A 34 -22.12 1.71 -5.16
CA ASP A 34 -21.98 0.35 -4.60
C ASP A 34 -20.55 -0.22 -4.68
N LYS A 35 -19.59 0.46 -5.31
CA LYS A 35 -18.18 0.08 -5.23
C LYS A 35 -17.49 0.95 -4.19
N GLU A 36 -17.03 0.32 -3.10
CA GLU A 36 -16.12 0.95 -2.16
C GLU A 36 -14.93 1.55 -2.92
N VAL A 37 -14.93 2.88 -3.06
CA VAL A 37 -13.85 3.56 -3.77
C VAL A 37 -12.67 3.66 -2.83
N TYR A 38 -11.79 2.66 -2.92
CA TYR A 38 -10.56 2.61 -2.15
C TYR A 38 -9.56 3.66 -2.67
N ILE A 39 -9.41 4.73 -1.89
CA ILE A 39 -8.46 5.81 -2.21
C ILE A 39 -7.04 5.29 -1.97
N GLN A 40 -6.33 5.08 -3.07
CA GLN A 40 -4.89 4.78 -3.08
C GLN A 40 -4.11 6.01 -2.57
N GLU A 41 -3.60 5.94 -1.34
CA GLU A 41 -2.53 6.84 -0.88
C GLU A 41 -1.18 6.20 -1.22
N LYS A 42 -0.45 6.81 -2.17
CA LYS A 42 0.98 6.54 -2.33
C LYS A 42 1.67 7.03 -1.05
N GLY A 43 2.32 6.11 -0.35
CA GLY A 43 2.92 6.38 0.96
C GLY A 43 3.92 5.30 1.31
N ILE A 44 4.90 5.61 2.15
CA ILE A 44 5.84 4.61 2.65
C ILE A 44 5.21 3.94 3.86
N TYR A 45 4.85 2.67 3.73
CA TYR A 45 4.30 1.84 4.80
C TYR A 45 5.43 1.06 5.45
N ASP A 46 5.80 1.45 6.67
CA ASP A 46 6.80 0.76 7.48
C ASP A 46 6.35 -0.67 7.83
N LEU A 47 7.27 -1.63 7.80
CA LEU A 47 7.07 -3.03 8.21
C LEU A 47 7.85 -3.37 9.50
N SER A 48 8.37 -2.36 10.21
CA SER A 48 9.26 -2.55 11.37
C SER A 48 8.68 -3.34 12.55
N TYR A 49 7.35 -3.43 12.64
CA TYR A 49 6.63 -4.24 13.63
C TYR A 49 6.56 -5.73 13.26
N ILE A 50 6.89 -6.09 12.01
CA ILE A 50 6.98 -7.49 11.57
C ILE A 50 8.38 -8.00 11.88
N LYS A 51 8.45 -9.04 12.70
CA LYS A 51 9.71 -9.68 13.08
C LYS A 51 10.45 -10.18 11.84
N GLY A 52 11.69 -9.75 11.68
CA GLY A 52 12.53 -10.05 10.52
C GLY A 52 12.38 -9.08 9.34
N PHE A 53 11.51 -8.07 9.42
CA PHE A 53 11.28 -7.05 8.39
C PHE A 53 11.57 -5.62 8.91
N GLU A 54 12.41 -5.51 9.93
CA GLU A 54 12.70 -4.27 10.66
C GLU A 54 13.18 -3.11 9.76
N ASP A 55 13.81 -3.45 8.63
CA ASP A 55 14.34 -2.51 7.63
C ASP A 55 13.58 -2.56 6.29
N CYS A 56 12.30 -2.95 6.31
CA CYS A 56 11.48 -3.09 5.10
C CYS A 56 10.31 -2.10 5.09
N ALA A 57 9.91 -1.67 3.90
CA ALA A 57 8.73 -0.82 3.71
C ALA A 57 8.03 -1.14 2.39
N LEU A 58 6.78 -0.69 2.24
CA LEU A 58 6.01 -0.72 0.98
C LEU A 58 5.79 0.71 0.45
N GLU A 59 5.96 0.93 -0.85
CA GLU A 59 5.69 2.23 -1.50
C GLU A 59 4.18 2.42 -1.73
N PHE A 60 3.47 1.30 -1.74
CA PHE A 60 2.04 1.26 -1.98
C PHE A 60 1.46 0.11 -1.18
N LYS A 61 0.39 0.37 -0.43
CA LYS A 61 -0.42 -0.68 0.19
C LYS A 61 -1.65 -0.89 -0.69
N CYS A 62 -1.82 -2.12 -1.18
CA CYS A 62 -3.01 -2.47 -1.92
C CYS A 62 -4.21 -2.51 -0.96
N PRO A 63 -5.36 -1.92 -1.32
CA PRO A 63 -6.55 -1.98 -0.47
C PRO A 63 -7.24 -3.35 -0.50
N LEU A 64 -7.01 -4.15 -1.55
CA LEU A 64 -7.60 -5.48 -1.68
C LEU A 64 -6.98 -6.43 -0.67
N LYS A 65 -7.81 -7.26 -0.05
CA LYS A 65 -7.35 -8.37 0.79
C LYS A 65 -6.91 -9.53 -0.10
N TRP A 66 -6.12 -10.44 0.47
CA TRP A 66 -5.68 -11.66 -0.23
C TRP A 66 -6.86 -12.46 -0.82
N ASP A 67 -7.93 -12.59 -0.04
CA ASP A 67 -9.16 -13.30 -0.40
C ASP A 67 -9.96 -12.61 -1.53
N ASP A 68 -9.68 -11.32 -1.81
CA ASP A 68 -10.31 -10.57 -2.90
C ASP A 68 -9.52 -10.71 -4.22
N LEU A 69 -8.35 -11.36 -4.19
CA LEU A 69 -7.51 -11.59 -5.36
C LEU A 69 -7.88 -12.92 -6.04
N VAL A 70 -7.67 -13.00 -7.35
CA VAL A 70 -7.96 -14.21 -8.12
C VAL A 70 -6.88 -15.26 -7.86
N GLU A 71 -7.27 -16.45 -7.39
CA GLU A 71 -6.37 -17.58 -7.23
C GLU A 71 -5.69 -17.93 -8.56
N THR A 72 -4.41 -18.31 -8.50
CA THR A 72 -3.68 -18.84 -9.67
C THR A 72 -3.39 -20.32 -9.48
N GLU A 73 -2.72 -20.95 -10.45
CA GLU A 73 -2.25 -22.34 -10.33
C GLU A 73 -1.22 -22.53 -9.19
N SER A 74 -0.63 -21.44 -8.68
CA SER A 74 0.32 -21.47 -7.56
C SER A 74 -0.35 -20.93 -6.29
N GLU A 75 -0.31 -21.72 -5.21
CA GLU A 75 -0.93 -21.37 -3.91
C GLU A 75 -0.37 -20.06 -3.31
N ASP A 76 0.91 -19.77 -3.55
CA ASP A 76 1.59 -18.56 -3.04
C ASP A 76 1.46 -17.35 -3.99
N VAL A 77 0.64 -17.45 -5.03
CA VAL A 77 0.48 -16.39 -6.04
C VAL A 77 -1.00 -16.16 -6.34
N HIS A 78 -1.47 -14.95 -6.06
CA HIS A 78 -2.77 -14.49 -6.52
C HIS A 78 -2.61 -13.40 -7.58
N TYR A 79 -3.63 -13.21 -8.41
CA TYR A 79 -3.68 -12.16 -9.43
C TYR A 79 -4.60 -11.03 -8.99
N CYS A 80 -4.10 -9.80 -9.08
CA CYS A 80 -4.91 -8.61 -8.83
C CYS A 80 -5.48 -8.09 -10.14
N GLU A 81 -6.80 -8.19 -10.33
CA GLU A 81 -7.48 -7.69 -11.52
C GLU A 81 -7.51 -6.15 -11.62
N VAL A 82 -7.24 -5.43 -10.52
CA VAL A 82 -7.21 -3.96 -10.48
C VAL A 82 -5.89 -3.40 -11.00
N CYS A 83 -4.75 -3.91 -10.53
CA CYS A 83 -3.43 -3.47 -11.00
C CYS A 83 -2.87 -4.36 -12.13
N MET A 84 -3.56 -5.44 -12.47
CA MET A 84 -3.18 -6.42 -13.49
C MET A 84 -1.80 -7.07 -13.25
N GLU A 85 -1.44 -7.27 -11.99
CA GLU A 85 -0.14 -7.82 -11.57
C GLU A 85 -0.33 -9.05 -10.67
N ASN A 86 0.65 -9.96 -10.73
CA ASN A 86 0.75 -11.07 -9.77
C ASN A 86 1.22 -10.54 -8.40
N VAL A 87 0.52 -10.95 -7.35
CA VAL A 87 0.82 -10.68 -5.95
C VAL A 87 1.41 -11.94 -5.34
N TYR A 88 2.67 -11.84 -4.91
CA TYR A 88 3.42 -12.96 -4.35
C TYR A 88 3.38 -12.95 -2.84
N GLN A 89 2.95 -14.04 -2.25
CA GLN A 89 3.08 -14.26 -0.82
C GLN A 89 4.55 -14.38 -0.44
N VAL A 90 4.97 -13.64 0.59
CA VAL A 90 6.33 -13.71 1.13
C VAL A 90 6.27 -13.90 2.64
N SER A 91 6.99 -14.92 3.10
CA SER A 91 7.03 -15.33 4.52
C SER A 91 8.34 -14.96 5.22
N ASN A 92 9.34 -14.48 4.47
CA ASN A 92 10.64 -14.14 5.01
C ASN A 92 11.33 -13.00 4.24
N ILE A 93 12.28 -12.35 4.90
CA ILE A 93 13.01 -11.19 4.35
C ILE A 93 13.85 -11.52 3.12
N MET A 94 14.35 -12.75 2.99
CA MET A 94 15.15 -13.15 1.84
C MET A 94 14.29 -13.15 0.58
N GLU A 95 13.08 -13.70 0.69
CA GLU A 95 12.11 -13.68 -0.40
C GLU A 95 11.61 -12.27 -0.70
N PHE A 96 11.26 -11.49 0.32
CA PHE A 96 10.87 -10.10 0.14
C PHE A 96 11.93 -9.30 -0.65
N LYS A 97 13.20 -9.39 -0.24
CA LYS A 97 14.32 -8.73 -0.94
C LYS A 97 14.49 -9.23 -2.38
N LYS A 98 14.22 -10.51 -2.65
CA LYS A 98 14.22 -11.06 -4.01
C LYS A 98 13.11 -10.42 -4.85
N ARG A 99 11.87 -10.38 -4.35
CA ARG A 99 10.72 -9.80 -5.06
C ARG A 99 10.86 -8.29 -5.28
N VAL A 100 11.46 -7.57 -4.34
CA VAL A 100 11.82 -6.15 -4.51
C VAL A 100 12.73 -5.95 -5.72
N LYS A 101 13.80 -6.76 -5.83
CA LYS A 101 14.73 -6.68 -6.98
C LYS A 101 14.04 -6.99 -8.31
N GLU A 102 13.05 -7.87 -8.29
CA GLU A 102 12.24 -8.25 -9.45
C GLU A 102 11.07 -7.27 -9.72
N LYS A 103 10.89 -6.23 -8.89
CA LYS A 103 9.78 -5.26 -8.95
C LYS A 103 8.40 -5.93 -8.93
N LYS A 104 8.24 -6.97 -8.13
CA LYS A 104 6.98 -7.71 -8.00
C LYS A 104 6.13 -7.19 -6.85
N CYS A 105 4.81 -7.24 -7.02
CA CYS A 105 3.86 -6.97 -5.95
C CYS A 105 3.94 -8.09 -4.92
N VAL A 106 3.91 -7.76 -3.63
CA VAL A 106 4.03 -8.77 -2.56
C VAL A 106 2.89 -8.65 -1.57
N ILE A 107 2.66 -9.74 -0.84
CA ILE A 107 1.91 -9.71 0.41
C ILE A 107 2.80 -10.29 1.50
N VAL A 108 3.02 -9.53 2.56
CA VAL A 108 3.75 -10.01 3.73
C VAL A 108 2.71 -10.61 4.67
N ILE A 109 2.84 -11.91 4.92
CA ILE A 109 2.01 -12.63 5.88
C ILE A 109 2.85 -12.88 7.12
N ASN A 110 2.42 -12.32 8.23
CA ASN A 110 2.93 -12.69 9.55
C ASN A 110 1.77 -13.29 10.36
N ASP A 111 2.07 -14.07 11.39
CA ASP A 111 1.09 -14.88 12.14
C ASP A 111 -0.14 -14.08 12.66
N ASP A 112 -0.05 -12.74 12.76
CA ASP A 112 -1.11 -11.86 13.26
C ASP A 112 -1.62 -10.79 12.27
N ASP A 113 -0.99 -10.58 11.10
CA ASP A 113 -1.36 -9.49 10.16
C ASP A 113 -1.04 -9.80 8.69
N ILE A 114 -1.96 -9.42 7.79
CA ILE A 114 -1.84 -9.54 6.33
C ILE A 114 -1.71 -8.14 5.72
N LEU A 115 -0.57 -7.83 5.10
CA LEU A 115 -0.33 -6.54 4.45
C LEU A 115 0.06 -6.69 2.97
N PRO A 116 -0.90 -6.53 2.04
CA PRO A 116 -0.62 -6.54 0.61
C PRO A 116 -0.08 -5.18 0.14
N GLY A 117 0.94 -5.19 -0.71
CA GLY A 117 1.46 -3.95 -1.30
C GLY A 117 2.74 -4.09 -2.14
N THR A 118 3.11 -2.99 -2.80
CA THR A 118 4.33 -2.90 -3.59
C THR A 118 5.52 -2.59 -2.68
N PRO A 119 6.58 -3.41 -2.67
CA PRO A 119 7.69 -3.21 -1.75
C PRO A 119 8.62 -2.07 -2.20
N VAL A 120 9.16 -1.30 -1.24
CA VAL A 120 10.07 -0.17 -1.49
C VAL A 120 11.42 -0.68 -1.96
N TYR A 121 11.93 -0.06 -3.01
CA TYR A 121 13.31 -0.23 -3.45
C TYR A 121 14.26 0.56 -2.55
N TYR A 122 15.09 -0.11 -1.74
CA TYR A 122 16.26 0.55 -1.16
C TYR A 122 17.31 0.74 -2.26
N ARG A 123 17.57 2.00 -2.63
CA ARG A 123 18.71 2.39 -3.48
C ARG A 123 19.99 2.43 -2.66
#